data_AF-A0A7C8DS83-F1
#
_entry.id   AF-A0A7C8DS83-F1
#
_cell.length_a   1.000
_cell.length_b   1.000
_cell.length_c   1.000
_cell.angle_alpha   90.00
_cell.angle_beta   90.00
_cell.angle_gamma   90.00
#
_symmetry.space_group_name_H-M   'P 1'
#
loop_
_entity.id
_entity.type
_entity.pdbx_description
1 polymer ?
#
loop_
_entity_poly.entity_id
_entity_poly.type
_entity_poly.pdbx_seq_one_letter_code
_entity_poly.pdbx_strand_id
1 'polypeptide(L)' 'MLSLNNIEVIYSDVILVLKGVSLAVGEGDMVALPGANGAGKNTTLNAVFGLLKTELREIKDGAIKFE' A
#
# COMPACT_ATOMS: atom_id res chain seq x y z
N MET A 1 -9.89 -12.90 1.15
CA MET A 1 -10.14 -11.45 1.16
C MET A 1 -8.87 -10.69 1.51
N LEU A 2 -8.48 -9.71 0.69
CA LEU A 2 -7.39 -8.77 0.98
C LEU A 2 -7.98 -7.51 1.64
N SER A 3 -7.36 -7.05 2.73
CA SER A 3 -7.74 -5.82 3.42
C SER A 3 -6.52 -4.98 3.77
N LEU A 4 -6.55 -3.70 3.41
CA LEU A 4 -5.61 -2.67 3.85
C LEU A 4 -6.37 -1.70 4.74
N ASN A 5 -5.84 -1.42 5.91
CA ASN A 5 -6.42 -0.48 6.86
C ASN A 5 -5.38 0.59 7.22
N ASN A 6 -5.68 1.83 6.86
CA ASN A 6 -4.92 3.04 7.18
C ASN A 6 -3.42 2.92 6.91
N ILE A 7 -3.04 2.35 5.76
CA ILE A 7 -1.63 2.15 5.43
C ILE A 7 -0.92 3.48 5.19
N GLU A 8 0.11 3.73 5.99
CA GLU A 8 1.07 4.81 5.79
C GLU A 8 2.44 4.24 5.43
N VAL A 9 3.03 4.75 4.34
CA VAL A 9 4.35 4.31 3.88
C VAL A 9 5.28 5.50 3.80
N ILE A 10 6.45 5.38 4.41
CA ILE A 10 7.51 6.39 4.38
C ILE A 10 8.67 5.88 3.52
N TYR A 11 9.30 6.79 2.78
CA TYR A 11 10.54 6.58 2.04
C TYR A 11 11.70 7.27 2.76
N SER A 12 12.78 6.52 3.00
CA SER A 12 13.99 6.98 3.67
C SER A 12 13.71 7.75 4.97
N ASP A 13 12.76 7.28 5.77
CA ASP A 13 12.34 7.81 7.08
C ASP A 13 11.84 9.26 7.12
N VAL A 14 11.71 9.93 5.96
CA VAL A 14 11.41 11.37 5.88
C VAL A 14 10.20 11.67 5.01
N ILE A 15 9.99 10.94 3.92
CA ILE A 15 8.98 11.29 2.90
C ILE A 15 7.77 10.38 3.03
N LEU A 16 6.62 10.92 3.44
CA LEU A 16 5.34 10.19 3.44
C LEU A 16 4.85 9.99 2.00
N VAL A 17 4.87 8.75 1.52
CA VAL A 17 4.47 8.36 0.14
C VAL A 17 3.01 7.93 0.09
N LEU A 18 2.55 7.16 1.07
CA LEU A 18 1.14 6.80 1.23
C LEU A 18 0.62 7.38 2.53
N LYS A 19 -0.57 7.97 2.49
CA LYS A 19 -1.22 8.58 3.64
C LYS A 19 -2.59 7.93 3.85
N GLY A 20 -2.70 7.04 4.83
CA GLY A 20 -3.94 6.43 5.29
C GLY A 20 -4.70 5.66 4.22
N VAL A 21 -4.01 4.87 3.39
CA VAL A 21 -4.66 4.09 2.32
C VAL A 21 -5.44 2.93 2.93
N SER A 22 -6.75 2.88 2.65
CA SER A 22 -7.63 1.77 3.05
C SER A 22 -8.37 1.23 1.83
N LEU A 23 -8.36 -0.10 1.65
CA LEU A 23 -9.10 -0.77 0.59
C LEU A 23 -9.40 -2.21 0.99
N ALA A 24 -10.45 -2.79 0.43
CA ALA A 24 -10.80 -4.20 0.59
C ALA A 24 -11.05 -4.83 -0.78
N VAL A 25 -10.59 -6.06 -0.97
CA VAL A 25 -10.78 -6.85 -2.18
C VAL A 25 -11.29 -8.23 -1.78
N GLY A 26 -12.48 -8.59 -2.24
CA GLY A 26 -13.08 -9.90 -2.03
C GLY A 26 -12.39 -11.00 -2.84
N GLU A 27 -12.77 -12.25 -2.57
CA GLU A 27 -12.33 -13.37 -3.39
C GLU A 27 -13.00 -13.31 -4.76
N GLY A 28 -12.23 -13.48 -5.84
CA GLY A 28 -12.72 -13.37 -7.22
C GLY A 28 -12.88 -11.94 -7.74
N ASP A 29 -12.70 -10.93 -6.89
CA ASP A 29 -12.78 -9.52 -7.31
C ASP A 29 -11.57 -9.10 -8.16
N MET A 30 -11.84 -8.23 -9.14
CA MET A 30 -10.82 -7.53 -9.89
C MET A 30 -10.92 -6.03 -9.61
N VAL A 31 -9.90 -5.47 -8.99
CA VAL A 31 -9.86 -4.05 -8.59
C VAL A 31 -8.73 -3.33 -9.34
N ALA A 32 -9.03 -2.14 -9.84
CA ALA A 32 -8.05 -1.25 -10.44
C ALA A 32 -7.72 -0.09 -9.48
N LEU A 33 -6.46 0.33 -9.46
CA LEU A 33 -5.99 1.52 -8.74
C LEU A 33 -5.67 2.63 -9.75
N PRO A 34 -6.65 3.49 -10.15
CA PRO A 34 -6.40 4.59 -11.07
C PRO A 34 -5.66 5.76 -10.37
N GLY A 35 -4.99 6.61 -11.16
CA GLY A 35 -4.37 7.84 -10.66
C GLY A 35 -3.20 8.32 -11.51
N ALA A 36 -2.66 9.50 -11.22
CA ALA A 36 -1.50 10.07 -11.92
C ALA A 36 -0.18 9.36 -11.55
N ASN A 37 0.88 9.62 -12.32
CA ASN A 37 2.23 9.19 -11.96
C ASN A 37 2.64 9.83 -10.63
N GLY A 38 3.23 9.04 -9.73
CA GLY A 38 3.56 9.48 -8.38
C GLY A 38 2.42 9.41 -7.35
N ALA A 39 1.19 9.06 -7.74
CA ALA A 39 0.04 8.96 -6.82
C ALA A 39 0.10 7.77 -5.82
N GLY A 40 1.23 7.04 -5.75
CA GLY A 40 1.39 5.93 -4.80
C GLY A 40 0.86 4.56 -5.25
N LYS A 41 0.43 4.41 -6.52
CA LYS A 41 -0.08 3.12 -7.05
C LYS A 41 0.90 1.95 -6.87
N ASN A 42 2.12 2.12 -7.39
CA ASN A 42 3.14 1.08 -7.31
C ASN A 42 3.56 0.82 -5.86
N THR A 43 3.64 1.87 -5.05
CA THR A 43 3.93 1.75 -3.61
C THR A 43 2.85 0.97 -2.87
N THR A 44 1.56 1.17 -3.22
CA THR A 44 0.44 0.42 -2.64
C THR A 44 0.53 -1.06 -3.01
N LEU A 45 0.78 -1.38 -4.29
CA LEU A 45 0.95 -2.76 -4.73
C LEU A 45 2.18 -3.43 -4.11
N ASN A 46 3.31 -2.72 -4.04
CA ASN A 46 4.52 -3.21 -3.37
C ASN A 46 4.29 -3.46 -1.88
N ALA A 47 3.47 -2.65 -1.21
CA ALA A 47 3.08 -2.88 0.18
C ALA A 47 2.29 -4.19 0.32
N VAL A 48 1.30 -4.41 -0.54
CA VAL A 48 0.51 -5.65 -0.56
C VAL A 48 1.37 -6.88 -0.83
N PHE A 49 2.33 -6.79 -1.75
CA PHE A 49 3.24 -7.89 -2.08
C PHE A 49 4.41 -8.06 -1.10
N GLY A 50 4.52 -7.21 -0.08
CA GLY A 50 5.63 -7.26 0.89
C GLY A 50 6.99 -6.85 0.31
N LEU A 51 7.01 -6.10 -0.79
CA LEU A 51 8.22 -5.73 -1.55
C LEU A 51 8.82 -4.36 -1.19
N LEU A 52 8.33 -3.68 -0.15
CA LEU A 52 8.77 -2.32 0.18
C LEU A 52 10.24 -2.21 0.61
N LYS A 53 10.78 -3.25 1.25
CA LYS A 53 12.14 -3.23 1.82
C LYS A 53 13.24 -3.04 0.78
N THR A 54 13.02 -3.45 -0.47
CA THR A 54 14.01 -3.26 -1.55
C THR A 54 14.08 -1.82 -2.03
N GLU A 55 13.16 -0.96 -1.61
CA GLU A 55 13.04 0.43 -2.05
C GLU A 55 13.31 1.46 -0.93
N LEU A 56 13.92 1.07 0.20
CA LEU A 56 14.06 1.94 1.38
C LEU A 56 12.70 2.50 1.87
N ARG A 57 11.65 1.70 1.71
CA ARG A 57 10.29 2.01 2.16
C ARG A 57 9.87 1.07 3.27
N GLU A 58 9.09 1.60 4.19
CA GLU A 58 8.47 0.81 5.25
C GLU A 58 7.04 1.25 5.53
N ILE A 59 6.23 0.31 6.00
CA ILE A 59 4.90 0.60 6.53
C ILE A 59 5.10 1.13 7.94
N LYS A 60 4.67 2.36 8.18
CA LYS A 60 4.88 3.06 9.45
C LYS A 60 3.63 3.02 10.34
N ASP A 61 2.47 2.89 9.72
CA ASP A 61 1.18 2.70 10.40
C ASP A 61 0.23 1.88 9.51
N GLY A 62 -0.80 1.32 10.14
CA GLY A 62 -1.82 0.50 9.50
C GLY A 62 -1.47 -0.99 9.41
N ALA A 63 -2.35 -1.76 8.76
CA ALA A 63 -2.19 -3.20 8.61
C ALA A 63 -2.69 -3.71 7.25
N ILE A 64 -1.97 -4.69 6.70
CA ILE A 64 -2.37 -5.46 5.51
C ILE A 64 -2.68 -6.88 5.99
N LYS A 65 -3.87 -7.38 5.64
CA LYS A 65 -4.33 -8.72 6.01
C LYS A 65 -4.80 -9.49 4.78
N PHE A 66 -4.49 -10.77 4.76
CA PHE A 66 -5.04 -11.77 3.85
C PHE A 66 -5.82 -12.76 4.74
N GLU A 67 -7.14 -12.74 4.65
CA GLU A 67 -8.05 -13.62 5.38
C GLU A 67 -8.77 -14.59 4.44
#